data_AF-A0A9P6S082-F1
#
_entry.id   AF-A0A9P6S082-F1
#
_cell.length_a   1.000
_cell.length_b   1.000
_cell.length_c   1.000
_cell.angle_alpha   90.00
_cell.angle_beta   90.00
_cell.angle_gamma   90.00
#
_symmetry.space_group_name_H-M   'P 1'
#
loop_
_entity.id
_entity.type
_entity.pdbx_description
1 polymer ?
#
loop_
_entity_poly.entity_id
_entity_poly.type
_entity_poly.pdbx_seq_one_letter_code
_entity_poly.pdbx_strand_id
1 'polypeptide(L)'
;MTLDYPWTSNGDTEVFPITLLAELTMRAASNAIREKPNWWIKIKDPLIVTNWRQELLLESRTREVRFHLSEEQIDYVFNELDWFARKRQEQVDDAGVEVPIDVGVEGTRRADGLIPEALKKRLLEGVEKLMDKPDHLKDWHPGSNNQVLDLVHPSLFPFVTGRTRVTEQEAIPPLEFIAAGKTQDATPTSESTLHFSQRFYSDDHQWLPTDFDVTSERKVKAKSYINNLHPVEHKEMYPVLEEILERFLPMFEEVLSEIQEFWHKPRVLKATNDRYGPDPEFAEDHWSDSDDDDEDEDEDENEEGDGDGGAKPVKTPKESKKPKYIDSDEYYRTRLPLPIPIPDFTPREDLPRYNLKTFTTPLQVIVKLANIELTPENPSYYGGTWHVEGMANENI
;
A
#
# COMPACT_ATOMS: atom_id res chain seq x y z
N MET A 1 10.67 -25.39 -8.19
CA MET A 1 9.51 -25.07 -7.32
C MET A 1 8.58 -24.19 -8.12
N THR A 2 7.46 -24.77 -8.54
CA THR A 2 6.31 -24.06 -9.10
C THR A 2 5.85 -23.02 -8.09
N LEU A 3 5.75 -21.75 -8.49
CA LEU A 3 5.02 -20.75 -7.73
C LEU A 3 3.54 -21.12 -7.84
N ASP A 4 2.92 -21.54 -6.74
CA ASP A 4 1.50 -21.94 -6.72
C ASP A 4 0.57 -20.83 -7.24
N TYR A 5 1.04 -19.58 -7.20
CA TYR A 5 0.35 -18.40 -7.73
C TYR A 5 1.33 -17.40 -8.36
N PRO A 6 1.52 -17.40 -9.69
CA PRO A 6 2.47 -16.50 -10.36
C PRO A 6 2.07 -15.01 -10.30
N TRP A 7 0.88 -14.72 -9.76
CA TRP A 7 0.25 -13.40 -9.72
C TRP A 7 -0.01 -12.88 -8.31
N THR A 8 0.39 -13.61 -7.27
CA THR A 8 0.20 -13.22 -5.87
C THR A 8 1.50 -13.40 -5.12
N SER A 9 1.84 -12.46 -4.23
CA SER A 9 2.87 -12.71 -3.23
C SER A 9 2.40 -13.83 -2.29
N ASN A 10 3.32 -14.67 -1.81
CA ASN A 10 3.03 -15.81 -0.96
C ASN A 10 2.21 -15.42 0.28
N GLY A 11 1.09 -16.13 0.50
CA GLY A 11 0.46 -16.30 1.82
C GLY A 11 -0.37 -15.12 2.35
N ASP A 12 -1.68 -15.17 2.09
CA ASP A 12 -2.78 -14.93 3.05
C ASP A 12 -4.08 -14.74 2.26
N THR A 13 -4.81 -15.82 2.04
CA THR A 13 -5.98 -15.88 1.14
C THR A 13 -7.31 -15.60 1.83
N GLU A 14 -7.34 -15.40 3.15
CA GLU A 14 -8.61 -15.36 3.91
C GLU A 14 -9.07 -13.97 4.32
N VAL A 15 -8.26 -12.91 4.20
CA VAL A 15 -8.58 -11.59 4.79
C VAL A 15 -8.57 -10.43 3.80
N PHE A 16 -8.12 -10.61 2.54
CA PHE A 16 -8.17 -9.54 1.54
C PHE A 16 -8.44 -10.08 0.13
N PRO A 17 -9.22 -9.37 -0.71
CA PRO A 17 -9.42 -9.77 -2.09
C PRO A 17 -8.08 -9.69 -2.85
N ILE A 18 -7.70 -10.79 -3.48
CA ILE A 18 -6.44 -10.91 -4.22
C ILE A 18 -6.39 -9.89 -5.36
N THR A 19 -5.26 -9.21 -5.53
CA THR A 19 -4.96 -8.32 -6.67
C THR A 19 -3.84 -8.92 -7.50
N LEU A 20 -4.02 -9.02 -8.82
CA LEU A 20 -3.02 -9.61 -9.70
C LEU A 20 -1.79 -8.70 -9.84
N LEU A 21 -0.59 -9.29 -9.93
CA LEU A 21 0.66 -8.53 -10.16
C LEU A 21 0.61 -7.66 -11.43
N ALA A 22 -0.11 -8.10 -12.48
CA ALA A 22 -0.33 -7.31 -13.68
C ALA A 22 -1.15 -6.04 -13.38
N GLU A 23 -2.20 -6.15 -12.56
CA GLU A 23 -3.01 -5.01 -12.13
C GLU A 23 -2.19 -4.07 -11.23
N LEU A 24 -1.35 -4.61 -10.32
CA LEU A 24 -0.42 -3.80 -9.54
C LEU A 24 0.60 -3.05 -10.43
N THR A 25 1.05 -3.67 -11.52
CA THR A 25 1.95 -3.02 -12.48
C THR A 25 1.25 -1.90 -13.25
N MET A 26 0.00 -2.08 -13.66
CA MET A 26 -0.81 -1.02 -14.25
C MET A 26 -1.04 0.15 -13.28
N ARG A 27 -1.37 -0.15 -12.01
CA ARG A 27 -1.52 0.86 -10.95
C ARG A 27 -0.22 1.62 -10.70
N ALA A 28 0.93 0.94 -10.71
CA ALA A 28 2.24 1.57 -10.57
C ALA A 28 2.55 2.51 -11.76
N ALA A 29 2.23 2.11 -12.99
CA ALA A 29 2.38 2.97 -14.17
C ALA A 29 1.48 4.22 -14.09
N SER A 30 0.22 4.05 -13.69
CA SER A 30 -0.72 5.16 -13.42
C SER A 30 -0.15 6.11 -12.35
N ASN A 31 0.31 5.58 -11.21
CA ASN A 31 0.94 6.38 -10.15
C ASN A 31 2.16 7.15 -10.66
N ALA A 32 3.07 6.50 -11.40
CA ALA A 32 4.29 7.13 -11.90
C ALA A 32 4.01 8.35 -12.79
N ILE A 33 2.93 8.33 -13.58
CA ILE A 33 2.47 9.52 -14.32
C ILE A 33 1.85 10.54 -13.37
N ARG A 34 1.01 10.12 -12.42
CA ARG A 34 0.37 11.03 -11.46
C ARG A 34 1.31 11.72 -10.48
N GLU A 35 2.54 11.22 -10.30
CA GLU A 35 3.61 11.91 -9.57
C GLU A 35 4.25 13.06 -10.37
N LYS A 36 4.06 13.11 -11.70
CA LYS A 36 4.64 14.16 -12.52
C LYS A 36 3.91 15.49 -12.26
N PRO A 37 4.62 16.63 -12.12
CA PRO A 37 3.98 17.92 -11.91
C PRO A 37 3.01 18.27 -13.04
N ASN A 38 1.81 18.73 -12.69
CA ASN A 38 0.74 19.12 -13.61
C ASN A 38 0.33 18.03 -14.60
N TRP A 39 0.42 16.75 -14.22
CA TRP A 39 0.11 15.63 -15.11
C TRP A 39 -1.30 15.71 -15.70
N TRP A 40 -2.29 16.19 -14.93
CA TRP A 40 -3.70 16.32 -15.33
C TRP A 40 -3.93 17.37 -16.42
N ILE A 41 -3.00 18.33 -16.59
CA ILE A 41 -3.00 19.27 -17.71
C ILE A 41 -2.28 18.64 -18.90
N LYS A 42 -1.10 18.07 -18.63
CA LYS A 42 -0.19 17.51 -19.63
C LYS A 42 -0.77 16.29 -20.36
N ILE A 43 -1.67 15.54 -19.73
CA ILE A 43 -2.34 14.40 -20.38
C ILE A 43 -3.22 14.80 -21.58
N LYS A 44 -3.58 16.08 -21.69
CA LYS A 44 -4.33 16.61 -22.84
C LYS A 44 -3.44 16.87 -24.06
N ASP A 45 -2.11 16.80 -23.92
CA ASP A 45 -1.15 17.00 -25.01
C ASP A 45 -0.77 15.64 -25.63
N PRO A 46 -1.13 15.39 -26.90
CA PRO A 46 -0.84 14.12 -27.57
C PRO A 46 0.66 13.80 -27.65
N LEU A 47 1.53 14.81 -27.76
CA LEU A 47 2.98 14.60 -27.85
C LEU A 47 3.53 14.12 -26.51
N ILE A 48 3.07 14.72 -25.40
CA ILE A 48 3.47 14.30 -24.05
C ILE A 48 2.97 12.88 -23.77
N VAL A 49 1.70 12.61 -24.07
CA VAL A 49 1.11 11.27 -23.93
C VAL A 49 1.91 10.24 -24.71
N THR A 50 2.25 10.53 -25.98
CA THR A 50 3.07 9.62 -26.80
C THR A 50 4.41 9.31 -26.14
N ASN A 51 5.10 10.33 -25.60
CA ASN A 51 6.38 10.13 -24.93
C ASN A 51 6.23 9.28 -23.65
N TRP A 52 5.22 9.56 -22.81
CA TRP A 52 4.99 8.77 -21.60
C TRP A 52 4.64 7.31 -21.89
N ARG A 53 3.87 7.03 -22.95
CA ARG A 53 3.61 5.66 -23.39
C ARG A 53 4.90 4.93 -23.74
N GLN A 54 5.80 5.58 -24.48
CA GLN A 54 7.11 5.01 -24.82
C GLN A 54 8.00 4.82 -23.58
N GLU A 55 8.02 5.77 -22.66
CA GLU A 55 8.72 5.65 -21.38
C GLU A 55 8.26 4.40 -20.60
N LEU A 56 6.94 4.21 -20.44
CA LEU A 56 6.37 3.06 -19.73
C LEU A 56 6.70 1.72 -20.40
N LEU A 57 6.63 1.66 -21.74
CA LEU A 57 7.02 0.46 -22.49
C LEU A 57 8.50 0.12 -22.25
N LEU A 58 9.38 1.11 -22.37
CA LEU A 58 10.81 0.91 -22.24
C LEU A 58 11.20 0.52 -20.80
N GLU A 59 10.61 1.18 -19.80
CA GLU A 59 10.82 0.87 -18.39
C GLU A 59 10.32 -0.54 -18.07
N SER A 60 9.14 -0.93 -18.55
CA SER A 60 8.60 -2.26 -18.31
C SER A 60 9.52 -3.37 -18.84
N ARG A 61 10.23 -3.12 -19.96
CA ARG A 61 11.18 -4.07 -20.58
C ARG A 61 12.44 -4.32 -19.74
N THR A 62 12.73 -3.48 -18.74
CA THR A 62 13.84 -3.70 -17.80
C THR A 62 13.52 -4.77 -16.75
N ARG A 63 12.24 -5.14 -16.61
CA ARG A 63 11.75 -6.15 -15.68
C ARG A 63 11.71 -7.52 -16.35
N GLU A 64 11.45 -8.58 -15.57
CA GLU A 64 11.16 -9.90 -16.13
C GLU A 64 10.00 -9.84 -17.13
N VAL A 65 10.03 -10.69 -18.16
CA VAL A 65 9.08 -10.68 -19.29
C VAL A 65 7.62 -10.72 -18.83
N ARG A 66 7.32 -11.47 -17.76
CA ARG A 66 5.97 -11.55 -17.17
C ARG A 66 5.41 -10.23 -16.61
N PHE A 67 6.24 -9.20 -16.49
CA PHE A 67 5.88 -7.86 -16.01
C PHE A 67 5.94 -6.79 -17.11
N HIS A 68 6.22 -7.18 -18.36
CA HIS A 68 6.19 -6.24 -19.48
C HIS A 68 4.75 -5.77 -19.69
N LEU A 69 4.58 -4.46 -19.89
CA LEU A 69 3.27 -3.88 -20.15
C LEU A 69 2.88 -4.11 -21.60
N SER A 70 1.66 -4.59 -21.84
CA SER A 70 1.07 -4.63 -23.18
C SER A 70 0.51 -3.27 -23.58
N GLU A 71 0.29 -3.04 -24.88
CA GLU A 71 -0.33 -1.81 -25.37
C GLU A 71 -1.75 -1.64 -24.81
N GLU A 72 -2.51 -2.72 -24.68
CA GLU A 72 -3.88 -2.71 -24.12
C GLU A 72 -3.87 -2.33 -22.63
N GLN A 73 -2.88 -2.79 -21.87
CA GLN A 73 -2.70 -2.38 -20.48
C GLN A 73 -2.37 -0.89 -20.37
N ILE A 74 -1.54 -0.37 -21.28
CA ILE A 74 -1.21 1.05 -21.34
C ILE A 74 -2.44 1.87 -21.76
N ASP A 75 -3.22 1.41 -22.74
CA ASP A 75 -4.48 2.05 -23.13
C ASP A 75 -5.43 2.18 -21.95
N TYR A 76 -5.61 1.10 -21.18
CA TYR A 76 -6.41 1.12 -19.97
C TYR A 76 -5.89 2.16 -18.97
N VAL A 77 -4.58 2.19 -18.71
CA VAL A 77 -3.95 3.17 -17.81
C VAL A 77 -4.22 4.59 -18.26
N PHE A 78 -4.09 4.91 -19.55
CA PHE A 78 -4.34 6.26 -20.05
C PHE A 78 -5.81 6.66 -20.02
N ASN A 79 -6.73 5.72 -20.26
CA ASN A 79 -8.17 5.97 -20.08
C ASN A 79 -8.50 6.26 -18.60
N GLU A 80 -7.89 5.53 -17.66
CA GLU A 80 -8.04 5.79 -16.23
C GLU A 80 -7.48 7.16 -15.84
N LEU A 81 -6.31 7.53 -16.37
CA LEU A 81 -5.69 8.83 -16.11
C LEU A 81 -6.53 9.99 -16.64
N ASP A 82 -7.11 9.87 -17.84
CA ASP A 82 -8.03 10.87 -18.38
C ASP A 82 -9.27 11.03 -17.46
N TRP A 83 -9.83 9.91 -17.00
CA TRP A 83 -10.93 9.93 -16.04
C TRP A 83 -10.55 10.63 -14.72
N PHE A 84 -9.37 10.35 -14.16
CA PHE A 84 -8.88 11.05 -12.97
C PHE A 84 -8.70 12.56 -13.22
N ALA A 85 -8.14 12.95 -14.37
CA ALA A 85 -7.96 14.35 -14.72
C ALA A 85 -9.31 15.09 -14.85
N ARG A 86 -10.31 14.44 -15.44
CA ARG A 86 -11.69 14.94 -15.47
C ARG A 86 -12.29 15.09 -14.08
N LYS A 87 -12.19 14.05 -13.22
CA LYS A 87 -12.72 14.09 -11.84
C LYS A 87 -12.09 15.21 -11.01
N ARG A 88 -10.79 15.44 -11.20
CA ARG A 88 -10.10 16.58 -10.60
C ARG A 88 -10.65 17.93 -11.08
N GLN A 89 -11.01 18.04 -12.36
CA GLN A 89 -11.60 19.25 -12.92
C GLN A 89 -13.04 19.48 -12.44
N GLU A 90 -13.87 18.42 -12.39
CA GLU A 90 -15.25 18.45 -11.87
C GLU A 90 -15.30 18.99 -10.42
N GLN A 91 -14.32 18.61 -9.59
CA GLN A 91 -14.17 19.17 -8.24
C GLN A 91 -14.02 20.71 -8.24
N VAL A 92 -13.21 21.26 -9.14
CA VAL A 92 -12.98 22.71 -9.22
C VAL A 92 -14.18 23.42 -9.82
N ASP A 93 -14.68 22.92 -10.95
CA ASP A 93 -15.67 23.62 -11.78
C ASP A 93 -17.07 23.53 -11.17
N ASP A 94 -17.47 22.35 -10.70
CA ASP A 94 -18.84 22.10 -10.24
C ASP A 94 -18.98 22.27 -8.73
N ALA A 95 -18.04 21.73 -7.96
CA ALA A 95 -18.07 21.81 -6.50
C ALA A 95 -17.41 23.08 -5.94
N GLY A 96 -16.71 23.86 -6.78
CA GLY A 96 -16.06 25.10 -6.39
C GLY A 96 -14.97 24.91 -5.35
N VAL A 97 -14.35 23.72 -5.26
CA VAL A 97 -13.29 23.49 -4.27
C VAL A 97 -12.01 24.19 -4.71
N GLU A 98 -11.38 24.88 -3.76
CA GLU A 98 -10.11 25.58 -3.98
C GLU A 98 -8.95 24.59 -4.20
N VAL A 99 -8.98 23.47 -3.46
CA VAL A 99 -7.95 22.42 -3.51
C VAL A 99 -8.62 21.08 -3.83
N PRO A 100 -8.38 20.52 -5.02
CA PRO A 100 -8.87 19.19 -5.37
C PRO A 100 -8.21 18.10 -4.52
N ILE A 101 -9.00 17.08 -4.19
CA ILE A 101 -8.54 15.86 -3.54
C ILE A 101 -8.30 14.82 -4.64
N ASP A 102 -7.06 14.38 -4.75
CA ASP A 102 -6.66 13.33 -5.67
C ASP A 102 -6.63 11.97 -4.97
N VAL A 103 -6.93 10.92 -5.73
CA VAL A 103 -6.70 9.55 -5.28
C VAL A 103 -5.19 9.27 -5.33
N GLY A 104 -4.63 8.75 -4.23
CA GLY A 104 -3.25 8.29 -4.17
C GLY A 104 -3.13 6.85 -4.68
N VAL A 105 -2.61 5.97 -3.84
CA VAL A 105 -2.86 4.52 -3.95
C VAL A 105 -4.27 4.19 -3.43
N GLU A 106 -4.80 3.02 -3.77
CA GLU A 106 -6.10 2.54 -3.26
C GLU A 106 -6.16 2.68 -1.73
N GLY A 107 -7.28 3.22 -1.21
CA GLY A 107 -7.44 3.49 0.23
C GLY A 107 -6.72 4.75 0.73
N THR A 108 -6.13 5.56 -0.14
CA THR A 108 -5.48 6.83 0.24
C THR A 108 -5.97 8.00 -0.59
N ARG A 109 -5.85 9.20 -0.01
CA ARG A 109 -6.13 10.48 -0.66
C ARG A 109 -4.96 11.41 -0.46
N ARG A 110 -4.78 12.36 -1.37
CA ARG A 110 -3.76 13.40 -1.29
C ARG A 110 -4.28 14.71 -1.87
N ALA A 111 -3.75 15.81 -1.39
CA ALA A 111 -4.13 17.15 -1.85
C ALA A 111 -2.98 18.12 -1.61
N ASP A 112 -2.39 18.63 -2.70
CA ASP A 112 -1.32 19.63 -2.62
C ASP A 112 -1.91 21.00 -2.28
N GLY A 113 -1.43 21.60 -1.19
CA GLY A 113 -1.91 22.91 -0.72
C GLY A 113 -3.17 22.85 0.16
N LEU A 114 -3.58 21.65 0.61
CA LEU A 114 -4.75 21.49 1.50
C LEU A 114 -4.68 22.35 2.76
N ILE A 115 -3.46 22.50 3.31
CA ILE A 115 -3.17 23.34 4.47
C ILE A 115 -2.68 24.71 3.99
N PRO A 116 -3.44 25.79 4.21
CA PRO A 116 -3.03 27.14 3.79
C PRO A 116 -1.73 27.57 4.48
N GLU A 117 -0.92 28.38 3.79
CA GLU A 117 0.38 28.82 4.29
C GLU A 117 0.29 29.54 5.66
N ALA A 118 -0.78 30.31 5.88
CA ALA A 118 -1.02 30.97 7.17
C ALA A 118 -1.25 29.96 8.32
N LEU A 119 -1.94 28.85 8.06
CA LEU A 119 -2.17 27.78 9.05
C LEU A 119 -0.89 26.98 9.29
N LYS A 120 -0.15 26.66 8.22
CA LYS A 120 1.17 26.04 8.32
C LYS A 120 2.14 26.89 9.14
N LYS A 121 2.17 28.20 8.94
CA LYS A 121 2.99 29.12 9.73
C LYS A 121 2.65 29.06 11.22
N ARG A 122 1.35 29.09 11.58
CA ARG A 122 0.90 28.95 12.97
C ARG A 122 1.28 27.61 13.59
N LEU A 123 1.25 26.52 12.81
CA LEU A 123 1.76 25.21 13.25
C LEU A 123 3.25 25.28 13.58
N LEU A 124 4.06 25.88 12.69
CA LEU A 124 5.50 26.02 12.89
C LEU A 124 5.83 26.89 14.12
N GLU A 125 5.12 28.01 14.33
CA GLU A 125 5.27 28.85 15.53
C GLU A 125 4.97 28.07 16.83
N GLY A 126 4.02 27.14 16.80
CA GLY A 126 3.74 26.26 17.94
C GLY A 126 4.78 25.16 18.12
N VAL A 127 5.29 24.59 17.03
CA VAL A 127 6.39 23.61 17.03
C VAL A 127 7.68 24.21 17.59
N GLU A 128 8.01 25.45 17.24
CA GLU A 128 9.18 26.16 17.78
C GLU A 128 9.14 26.23 19.32
N LYS A 129 7.96 26.45 19.92
CA LYS A 129 7.80 26.45 21.39
C LYS A 129 8.00 25.06 22.00
N LEU A 130 7.58 24.00 21.30
CA LEU A 130 7.79 22.61 21.76
C LEU A 130 9.27 22.21 21.68
N MET A 131 10.01 22.78 20.74
CA MET A 131 11.46 22.56 20.57
C MET A 131 12.31 23.35 21.57
N ASP A 132 11.80 24.46 22.13
CA ASP A 132 12.50 25.31 23.10
C ASP A 132 12.57 24.66 24.49
N LYS A 133 13.36 23.59 24.57
CA LYS A 133 13.66 22.85 25.80
C LYS A 133 15.17 22.76 25.99
N PRO A 134 15.66 22.83 27.25
CA PRO A 134 17.04 22.46 27.57
C PRO A 134 17.40 21.09 26.99
N ASP A 135 18.64 20.93 26.49
CA ASP A 135 19.03 19.71 25.76
C ASP A 135 18.83 18.41 26.56
N HIS A 136 18.95 18.45 27.88
CA HIS A 136 18.73 17.28 28.75
C HIS A 136 17.25 16.89 28.90
N LEU A 137 16.33 17.72 28.42
CA LEU A 137 14.88 17.47 28.37
C LEU A 137 14.39 17.18 26.95
N LYS A 138 15.28 17.15 25.95
CA LYS A 138 14.94 16.76 24.58
C LYS A 138 14.76 15.25 24.52
N ASP A 139 13.62 14.82 24.01
CA ASP A 139 13.27 13.40 23.86
C ASP A 139 13.68 12.93 22.46
N TRP A 140 14.89 12.37 22.36
CA TRP A 140 15.40 11.85 21.10
C TRP A 140 14.87 10.45 20.84
N HIS A 141 14.26 10.26 19.66
CA HIS A 141 13.66 8.99 19.30
C HIS A 141 14.70 7.86 19.34
N PRO A 142 14.40 6.73 20.01
CA PRO A 142 15.32 5.61 20.13
C PRO A 142 15.82 5.12 18.76
N GLY A 143 17.12 4.86 18.65
CA GLY A 143 17.72 4.35 17.41
C GLY A 143 17.81 5.36 16.25
N SER A 144 17.43 6.63 16.46
CA SER A 144 17.49 7.67 15.42
C SER A 144 18.83 8.38 15.28
N ASN A 145 19.87 7.98 16.04
CA ASN A 145 21.16 8.67 16.10
C ASN A 145 21.03 10.17 16.44
N ASN A 146 20.08 10.53 17.32
CA ASN A 146 19.72 11.90 17.67
C ASN A 146 19.35 12.77 16.45
N GLN A 147 18.65 12.19 15.46
CA GLN A 147 18.14 12.92 14.31
C GLN A 147 16.64 13.14 14.37
N VAL A 148 15.90 12.43 15.24
CA VAL A 148 14.46 12.58 15.36
C VAL A 148 14.13 13.01 16.78
N LEU A 149 13.62 14.22 16.92
CA LEU A 149 13.19 14.80 18.19
C LEU A 149 11.68 14.65 18.33
N ASP A 150 11.25 13.88 19.33
CA ASP A 150 9.84 13.67 19.65
C ASP A 150 9.29 14.90 20.40
N LEU A 151 8.31 15.57 19.82
CA LEU A 151 7.71 16.81 20.37
C LEU A 151 6.38 16.53 21.07
N VAL A 152 5.54 15.73 20.41
CA VAL A 152 4.31 15.15 20.93
C VAL A 152 4.32 13.69 20.51
N HIS A 153 4.44 12.77 21.48
CA HIS A 153 4.55 11.35 21.21
C HIS A 153 3.55 10.55 22.06
N PRO A 154 2.70 9.70 21.43
CA PRO A 154 1.65 8.97 22.16
C PRO A 154 2.18 8.00 23.21
N SER A 155 3.40 7.47 23.03
CA SER A 155 4.06 6.56 23.99
C SER A 155 4.63 7.22 25.24
N LEU A 156 4.67 8.57 25.35
CA LEU A 156 5.22 9.22 26.55
C LEU A 156 4.25 9.22 27.73
N PHE A 157 2.94 9.25 27.45
CA PHE A 157 1.89 9.27 28.46
C PHE A 157 0.78 8.26 28.14
N PRO A 158 1.10 6.96 27.99
CA PRO A 158 0.11 5.93 27.74
C PRO A 158 -0.67 5.61 29.03
N PHE A 159 -1.79 4.93 28.87
CA PHE A 159 -2.34 4.15 29.97
C PHE A 159 -1.39 2.99 30.29
N VAL A 160 -1.16 2.74 31.58
CA VAL A 160 -0.41 1.58 32.08
C VAL A 160 -1.18 0.95 33.23
N THR A 161 -1.41 -0.36 33.14
CA THR A 161 -2.10 -1.16 34.14
C THR A 161 -1.46 -0.99 35.52
N GLY A 162 -2.29 -0.83 36.56
CA GLY A 162 -1.85 -0.63 37.94
C GLY A 162 -1.19 0.72 38.21
N ARG A 163 -1.02 1.61 37.22
CA ARG A 163 -0.36 2.92 37.38
C ARG A 163 -1.25 4.09 36.99
N THR A 164 -1.84 4.05 35.80
CA THR A 164 -2.67 5.14 35.29
C THR A 164 -3.99 5.16 36.04
N ARG A 165 -4.41 6.36 36.48
CA ARG A 165 -5.67 6.55 37.20
C ARG A 165 -6.79 6.83 36.21
N VAL A 166 -7.91 6.16 36.42
CA VAL A 166 -9.11 6.25 35.58
C VAL A 166 -10.28 6.76 36.43
N THR A 167 -11.11 7.61 35.83
CA THR A 167 -12.31 8.19 36.44
C THR A 167 -13.51 7.95 35.53
N GLU A 168 -14.68 7.70 36.13
CA GLU A 168 -15.96 7.62 35.41
C GLU A 168 -16.56 9.00 35.10
N GLN A 169 -16.05 10.05 35.75
CA GLN A 169 -16.45 11.43 35.50
C GLN A 169 -15.63 12.03 34.37
N GLU A 170 -16.29 12.79 33.49
CA GLU A 170 -15.63 13.52 32.42
C GLU A 170 -14.65 14.56 33.01
N ALA A 171 -13.37 14.43 32.67
CA ALA A 171 -12.28 15.22 33.26
C ALA A 171 -12.13 16.59 32.59
N ILE A 172 -13.11 17.47 32.77
CA ILE A 172 -13.14 18.82 32.19
C ILE A 172 -13.39 19.87 33.29
N PRO A 173 -12.49 20.85 33.50
CA PRO A 173 -11.22 21.05 32.81
C PRO A 173 -10.15 20.03 33.26
N PRO A 174 -9.30 19.50 32.36
CA PRO A 174 -8.42 18.37 32.67
C PRO A 174 -7.47 18.58 33.86
N LEU A 175 -6.98 19.80 34.07
CA LEU A 175 -6.01 20.09 35.13
C LEU A 175 -6.60 20.00 36.55
N GLU A 176 -7.92 20.08 36.70
CA GLU A 176 -8.58 19.89 38.00
C GLU A 176 -8.66 18.41 38.43
N PHE A 177 -8.45 17.49 37.48
CA PHE A 177 -8.52 16.05 37.68
C PHE A 177 -7.14 15.39 37.79
N ILE A 178 -6.06 16.17 37.94
CA ILE A 178 -4.72 15.63 38.13
C ILE A 178 -4.72 14.74 39.38
N ALA A 179 -4.38 13.47 39.19
CA ALA A 179 -4.42 12.40 40.20
C ALA A 179 -5.82 11.99 40.72
N ALA A 180 -6.91 12.47 40.14
CA ALA A 180 -8.26 11.97 40.40
C ALA A 180 -8.41 10.52 39.90
N GLY A 181 -9.49 9.84 40.35
CA GLY A 181 -9.77 8.47 39.94
C GLY A 181 -8.97 7.40 40.70
N LYS A 182 -9.00 6.17 40.19
CA LYS A 182 -8.34 4.98 40.77
C LYS A 182 -7.57 4.23 39.69
N THR A 183 -6.53 3.52 40.09
CA THR A 183 -5.84 2.59 39.20
C THR A 183 -6.74 1.40 38.88
N GLN A 184 -6.54 0.81 37.70
CA GLN A 184 -7.22 -0.42 37.28
C GLN A 184 -6.21 -1.55 37.19
N ASP A 185 -6.65 -2.77 37.50
CA ASP A 185 -5.80 -3.97 37.49
C ASP A 185 -5.76 -4.67 36.12
N ALA A 186 -6.47 -4.12 35.12
CA ALA A 186 -6.47 -4.58 33.74
C ALA A 186 -6.55 -3.41 32.77
N THR A 187 -6.03 -3.61 31.55
CA THR A 187 -6.18 -2.64 30.47
C THR A 187 -7.63 -2.63 29.98
N PRO A 188 -8.27 -1.44 29.82
CA PRO A 188 -9.60 -1.35 29.23
C PRO A 188 -9.66 -2.08 27.89
N THR A 189 -10.68 -2.91 27.70
CA THR A 189 -10.95 -3.60 26.44
C THR A 189 -12.39 -3.29 26.04
N SER A 190 -12.62 -2.90 24.79
CA SER A 190 -13.98 -2.71 24.27
C SER A 190 -14.68 -4.07 24.06
N GLU A 191 -16.01 -4.11 24.20
CA GLU A 191 -16.82 -5.31 23.89
C GLU A 191 -17.01 -5.52 22.38
N SER A 192 -16.89 -4.48 21.54
CA SER A 192 -17.11 -4.54 20.08
C SER A 192 -16.00 -5.25 19.30
N THR A 193 -15.01 -5.77 20.02
CA THR A 193 -13.65 -6.04 19.54
C THR A 193 -13.28 -7.53 19.57
N LEU A 194 -14.25 -8.39 19.93
CA LEU A 194 -14.13 -9.85 20.03
C LEU A 194 -13.83 -10.58 18.70
N HIS A 195 -13.70 -9.86 17.58
CA HIS A 195 -13.34 -10.42 16.27
C HIS A 195 -11.84 -10.38 15.95
N PHE A 196 -11.03 -9.64 16.71
CA PHE A 196 -9.58 -9.59 16.51
C PHE A 196 -8.86 -10.62 17.37
N SER A 197 -7.81 -11.22 16.82
CA SER A 197 -6.94 -12.13 17.56
C SER A 197 -6.37 -11.44 18.81
N GLN A 198 -6.33 -12.16 19.95
CA GLN A 198 -5.73 -11.68 21.21
C GLN A 198 -4.32 -11.11 21.04
N ARG A 199 -3.58 -11.52 20.00
CA ARG A 199 -2.24 -11.01 19.69
C ARG A 199 -2.18 -9.51 19.36
N PHE A 200 -3.32 -8.90 19.05
CA PHE A 200 -3.42 -7.47 18.74
C PHE A 200 -3.84 -6.62 19.94
N TYR A 201 -3.94 -7.23 21.13
CA TYR A 201 -4.21 -6.53 22.38
C TYR A 201 -2.99 -6.59 23.29
N SER A 202 -2.77 -5.50 24.01
CA SER A 202 -1.85 -5.40 25.12
C SER A 202 -2.63 -5.50 26.44
N ASP A 203 -2.15 -6.35 27.33
CA ASP A 203 -2.69 -6.48 28.70
C ASP A 203 -2.13 -5.39 29.64
N ASP A 204 -1.07 -4.69 29.23
CA ASP A 204 -0.28 -3.82 30.10
C ASP A 204 -0.44 -2.32 29.80
N HIS A 205 -0.58 -1.94 28.53
CA HIS A 205 -0.60 -0.54 28.13
C HIS A 205 -1.41 -0.28 26.86
N GLN A 206 -1.90 0.95 26.73
CA GLN A 206 -2.52 1.46 25.51
C GLN A 206 -2.23 2.95 25.37
N TRP A 207 -2.16 3.44 24.14
CA TRP A 207 -2.17 4.87 23.88
C TRP A 207 -3.54 5.47 24.20
N LEU A 208 -3.52 6.76 24.54
CA LEU A 208 -4.71 7.52 24.89
C LEU A 208 -5.04 8.46 23.73
N PRO A 209 -6.01 8.12 22.86
CA PRO A 209 -6.48 9.05 21.85
C PRO A 209 -7.22 10.22 22.52
N THR A 210 -7.28 11.33 21.81
CA THR A 210 -8.08 12.49 22.19
C THR A 210 -9.38 12.47 21.39
N ASP A 211 -10.49 12.71 22.08
CA ASP A 211 -11.80 12.83 21.46
C ASP A 211 -11.97 14.21 20.82
N PHE A 212 -12.41 14.23 19.57
CA PHE A 212 -12.73 15.44 18.80
C PHE A 212 -14.19 15.43 18.36
N ASP A 213 -14.94 16.47 18.75
CA ASP A 213 -16.29 16.70 18.25
C ASP A 213 -16.24 17.27 16.84
N VAL A 214 -17.14 16.80 15.97
CA VAL A 214 -17.34 17.33 14.62
C VAL A 214 -18.74 17.92 14.51
N THR A 215 -18.83 19.23 14.25
CA THR A 215 -20.13 19.91 14.12
C THR A 215 -20.75 19.72 12.73
N SER A 216 -22.03 20.11 12.58
CA SER A 216 -22.73 20.14 11.30
C SER A 216 -22.05 21.03 10.24
N GLU A 217 -21.28 22.03 10.69
CA GLU A 217 -20.50 22.96 9.85
C GLU A 217 -19.10 22.43 9.53
N ARG A 218 -18.79 21.16 9.88
CA ARG A 218 -17.44 20.56 9.80
C ARG A 218 -16.40 21.30 10.64
N LYS A 219 -16.83 21.88 11.76
CA LYS A 219 -15.91 22.41 12.75
C LYS A 219 -15.48 21.33 13.71
N VAL A 220 -14.19 21.34 14.06
CA VAL A 220 -13.59 20.33 14.90
C VAL A 220 -13.20 20.96 16.22
N LYS A 221 -13.50 20.28 17.32
CA LYS A 221 -13.10 20.74 18.66
C LYS A 221 -12.57 19.58 19.49
N ALA A 222 -11.38 19.73 20.05
CA ALA A 222 -10.89 18.80 21.05
C ALA A 222 -11.80 18.87 22.29
N LYS A 223 -12.37 17.74 22.70
CA LYS A 223 -13.20 17.66 23.91
C LYS A 223 -12.37 17.80 25.19
N SER A 224 -11.15 17.29 25.14
CA SER A 224 -10.22 17.24 26.27
C SER A 224 -8.81 17.65 25.83
N TYR A 225 -7.80 17.30 26.61
CA TYR A 225 -6.41 17.61 26.26
C TYR A 225 -5.89 16.66 25.18
N ILE A 226 -4.96 17.16 24.36
CA ILE A 226 -4.19 16.32 23.44
C ILE A 226 -3.08 15.67 24.25
N ASN A 227 -2.96 14.33 24.19
CA ASN A 227 -1.97 13.63 24.99
C ASN A 227 -0.56 14.19 24.74
N ASN A 228 0.26 14.34 25.80
CA ASN A 228 1.58 15.01 25.76
C ASN A 228 1.56 16.53 25.42
N LEU A 229 0.43 17.15 25.07
CA LEU A 229 0.35 18.58 24.79
C LEU A 229 -0.34 19.33 25.94
N HIS A 230 0.41 20.13 26.69
CA HIS A 230 -0.14 20.83 27.86
C HIS A 230 -1.22 21.88 27.47
N PRO A 231 -2.45 21.81 28.03
CA PRO A 231 -3.60 22.60 27.55
C PRO A 231 -3.51 24.11 27.82
N VAL A 232 -2.69 24.55 28.78
CA VAL A 232 -2.46 25.98 29.09
C VAL A 232 -1.23 26.53 28.38
N GLU A 233 -0.06 25.90 28.59
CA GLU A 233 1.22 26.32 27.98
C GLU A 233 1.18 26.30 26.45
N HIS A 234 0.53 25.29 25.85
CA HIS A 234 0.42 25.12 24.40
C HIS A 234 -1.01 25.37 23.90
N LYS A 235 -1.80 26.19 24.61
CA LYS A 235 -3.21 26.48 24.27
C LYS A 235 -3.41 26.92 22.81
N GLU A 236 -2.42 27.61 22.24
CA GLU A 236 -2.47 28.14 20.87
C GLU A 236 -2.36 27.04 19.81
N MET A 237 -1.85 25.86 20.17
CA MET A 237 -1.73 24.72 19.27
C MET A 237 -3.06 23.99 19.05
N TYR A 238 -3.98 24.03 20.00
CA TYR A 238 -5.26 23.33 19.90
C TYR A 238 -6.09 23.81 18.69
N PRO A 239 -6.37 25.12 18.52
CA PRO A 239 -7.08 25.60 17.34
C PRO A 239 -6.38 25.26 16.02
N VAL A 240 -5.05 25.22 16.01
CA VAL A 240 -4.28 24.89 14.80
C VAL A 240 -4.48 23.42 14.42
N LEU A 241 -4.37 22.49 15.38
CA LEU A 241 -4.59 21.07 15.14
C LEU A 241 -6.05 20.76 14.81
N GLU A 242 -6.99 21.44 15.44
CA GLU A 242 -8.42 21.40 15.10
C GLU A 242 -8.63 21.82 13.64
N GLU A 243 -8.15 23.00 13.23
CA GLU A 243 -8.27 23.51 11.85
C GLU A 243 -7.59 22.59 10.82
N ILE A 244 -6.47 21.96 11.17
CA ILE A 244 -5.82 20.96 10.30
C ILE A 244 -6.76 19.76 10.13
N LEU A 245 -7.29 19.21 11.23
CA LEU A 245 -8.19 18.06 11.19
C LEU A 245 -9.46 18.36 10.38
N GLU A 246 -10.04 19.57 10.50
CA GLU A 246 -11.17 20.03 9.67
C GLU A 246 -10.89 19.87 8.16
N ARG A 247 -9.67 20.17 7.73
CA ARG A 247 -9.25 20.09 6.33
C ARG A 247 -9.10 18.65 5.85
N PHE A 248 -8.77 17.72 6.74
CA PHE A 248 -8.65 16.29 6.43
C PHE A 248 -9.98 15.54 6.45
N LEU A 249 -11.03 16.05 7.11
CA LEU A 249 -12.34 15.39 7.17
C LEU A 249 -12.87 14.92 5.80
N PRO A 250 -12.85 15.73 4.72
CA PRO A 250 -13.33 15.28 3.43
C PRO A 250 -12.52 14.10 2.86
N MET A 251 -11.21 14.06 3.12
CA MET A 251 -10.34 12.96 2.69
C MET A 251 -10.67 11.67 3.47
N PHE A 252 -10.86 11.77 4.78
CA PHE A 252 -11.27 10.63 5.60
C PHE A 252 -12.64 10.10 5.17
N GLU A 253 -13.60 10.98 4.92
CA GLU A 253 -14.91 10.59 4.39
C GLU A 253 -14.80 9.80 3.08
N GLU A 254 -13.93 10.20 2.15
CA GLU A 254 -13.73 9.48 0.89
C GLU A 254 -13.03 8.13 1.08
N VAL A 255 -12.04 8.06 1.98
CA VAL A 255 -11.37 6.79 2.32
C VAL A 255 -12.36 5.83 2.97
N LEU A 256 -13.15 6.29 3.94
CA LEU A 256 -14.15 5.47 4.61
C LEU A 256 -15.24 4.98 3.66
N SER A 257 -15.66 5.83 2.71
CA SER A 257 -16.61 5.42 1.64
C SER A 257 -16.03 4.29 0.79
N GLU A 258 -14.75 4.39 0.42
CA GLU A 258 -14.07 3.36 -0.35
C GLU A 258 -13.87 2.07 0.45
N ILE A 259 -13.59 2.17 1.75
CA ILE A 259 -13.45 1.00 2.65
C ILE A 259 -14.78 0.26 2.80
N GLN A 260 -15.92 0.96 2.89
CA GLN A 260 -17.24 0.34 2.97
C GLN A 260 -17.54 -0.56 1.76
N GLU A 261 -17.09 -0.15 0.57
CA GLU A 261 -17.30 -0.88 -0.68
C GLU A 261 -16.12 -1.79 -1.04
N PHE A 262 -15.07 -1.84 -0.23
CA PHE A 262 -13.80 -2.50 -0.56
C PHE A 262 -13.97 -3.98 -0.94
N TRP A 263 -14.86 -4.69 -0.22
CA TRP A 263 -15.15 -6.10 -0.46
C TRP A 263 -16.02 -6.36 -1.69
N HIS A 264 -16.78 -5.36 -2.13
CA HIS A 264 -17.68 -5.44 -3.28
C HIS A 264 -17.06 -4.85 -4.55
N LYS A 265 -15.92 -4.16 -4.41
CA LYS A 265 -15.21 -3.51 -5.51
C LYS A 265 -14.72 -4.54 -6.53
N PRO A 266 -15.19 -4.49 -7.78
CA PRO A 266 -14.72 -5.40 -8.82
C PRO A 266 -13.24 -5.14 -9.12
N ARG A 267 -12.46 -6.21 -9.22
CA ARG A 267 -11.07 -6.14 -9.71
C ARG A 267 -11.06 -5.82 -11.20
N VAL A 268 -10.08 -5.02 -11.63
CA VAL A 268 -9.91 -4.65 -13.03
C VAL A 268 -9.59 -5.91 -13.84
N LEU A 269 -8.64 -6.70 -13.35
CA LEU A 269 -8.24 -7.94 -14.00
C LEU A 269 -8.80 -9.15 -13.23
N LYS A 270 -9.33 -10.12 -13.98
CA LYS A 270 -9.83 -11.39 -13.43
C LYS A 270 -8.89 -12.51 -13.83
N ALA A 271 -8.48 -13.32 -12.84
CA ALA A 271 -7.70 -14.51 -13.12
C ALA A 271 -8.55 -15.53 -13.86
N THR A 272 -8.00 -16.15 -14.90
CA THR A 272 -8.58 -17.34 -15.52
C THR A 272 -8.09 -18.59 -14.80
N ASN A 273 -8.92 -19.64 -14.76
CA ASN A 273 -8.51 -20.95 -14.24
C ASN A 273 -7.50 -21.63 -15.17
N ASP A 274 -7.59 -21.37 -16.48
CA ASP A 274 -6.60 -21.81 -17.46
C ASP A 274 -5.51 -20.74 -17.61
N ARG A 275 -4.40 -20.92 -16.90
CA ARG A 275 -3.31 -19.93 -16.80
C ARG A 275 -2.16 -20.16 -17.77
N TYR A 276 -1.99 -21.39 -18.25
CA TYR A 276 -0.84 -21.79 -19.08
C TYR A 276 -1.24 -22.48 -20.38
N GLY A 277 -2.55 -22.67 -20.62
CA GLY A 277 -3.04 -23.41 -21.76
C GLY A 277 -2.81 -24.91 -21.62
N PRO A 278 -3.14 -25.70 -22.66
CA PRO A 278 -2.82 -27.12 -22.68
C PRO A 278 -1.30 -27.32 -22.69
N ASP A 279 -0.84 -28.30 -21.91
CA ASP A 279 0.57 -28.71 -21.96
C ASP A 279 0.89 -29.27 -23.37
N PRO A 280 2.09 -28.97 -23.91
CA PRO A 280 2.53 -29.57 -25.16
C PRO A 280 2.69 -31.09 -25.00
N GLU A 281 2.65 -31.82 -26.11
CA GLU A 281 3.04 -33.24 -26.11
C GLU A 281 4.55 -33.32 -25.78
N PHE A 282 4.86 -33.68 -24.53
CA PHE A 282 6.22 -34.03 -24.13
C PHE A 282 6.57 -35.38 -24.77
N ALA A 283 7.84 -35.56 -25.14
CA ALA A 283 8.32 -36.90 -25.47
C ALA A 283 8.15 -37.76 -24.22
N GLU A 284 7.53 -38.94 -24.33
CA GLU A 284 7.41 -39.87 -23.21
C GLU A 284 8.81 -40.11 -22.62
N ASP A 285 9.01 -39.73 -21.36
CA ASP A 285 10.18 -40.15 -20.60
C ASP A 285 10.10 -41.67 -20.50
N HIS A 286 10.86 -42.37 -21.35
CA HIS A 286 11.30 -43.71 -21.04
C HIS A 286 12.22 -43.60 -19.82
N TRP A 287 11.61 -43.59 -18.64
CA TRP A 287 12.25 -44.11 -17.45
C TRP A 287 12.56 -45.57 -17.76
N SER A 288 13.72 -45.83 -18.39
CA SER A 288 14.29 -47.16 -18.29
C SER A 288 14.66 -47.33 -16.83
N ASP A 289 13.84 -48.04 -16.08
CA ASP A 289 14.36 -48.88 -15.01
C ASP A 289 15.45 -49.74 -15.65
N SER A 290 16.68 -49.27 -15.57
CA SER A 290 17.87 -50.08 -15.80
C SER A 290 18.70 -50.04 -14.51
N ASP A 291 18.08 -50.51 -13.44
CA ASP A 291 18.81 -51.39 -12.53
C ASP A 291 18.88 -52.74 -13.23
N ASP A 292 20.00 -53.03 -13.88
CA ASP A 292 20.55 -54.38 -14.06
C ASP A 292 21.89 -54.26 -14.79
N ASP A 293 22.94 -54.39 -13.99
CA ASP A 293 24.10 -55.26 -14.16
C ASP A 293 24.89 -55.25 -15.49
N ASP A 294 26.14 -54.81 -15.31
CA ASP A 294 27.36 -55.56 -15.60
C ASP A 294 27.99 -55.58 -17.01
N GLU A 295 29.32 -55.46 -16.90
CA GLU A 295 30.39 -55.95 -17.78
C GLU A 295 30.81 -55.09 -18.98
N ASP A 296 31.71 -54.15 -18.66
CA ASP A 296 32.87 -53.82 -19.49
C ASP A 296 33.69 -55.09 -19.78
N GLU A 297 33.86 -55.48 -21.05
CA GLU A 297 35.02 -56.24 -21.54
C GLU A 297 35.16 -56.11 -23.07
N ASP A 298 36.11 -55.26 -23.46
CA ASP A 298 37.20 -55.50 -24.43
C ASP A 298 37.00 -55.97 -25.90
N GLU A 299 37.74 -55.24 -26.75
CA GLU A 299 38.61 -55.70 -27.85
C GLU A 299 38.04 -56.17 -29.21
N ASP A 300 38.21 -55.27 -30.18
CA ASP A 300 39.08 -55.40 -31.37
C ASP A 300 38.80 -56.33 -32.58
N GLU A 301 39.02 -55.68 -33.74
CA GLU A 301 39.60 -56.15 -35.03
C GLU A 301 38.76 -56.87 -36.11
N ASN A 302 38.76 -56.21 -37.29
CA ASN A 302 38.94 -56.68 -38.69
C ASN A 302 38.00 -57.79 -39.23
N GLU A 303 37.55 -57.83 -40.49
CA GLU A 303 38.28 -57.78 -41.75
C GLU A 303 37.28 -57.82 -42.95
N GLU A 304 37.83 -57.71 -44.16
CA GLU A 304 37.27 -57.43 -45.48
C GLU A 304 36.21 -58.39 -46.08
N GLY A 305 35.48 -57.94 -47.12
CA GLY A 305 34.74 -58.82 -48.03
C GLY A 305 33.89 -58.14 -49.11
N ASP A 306 34.38 -58.19 -50.36
CA ASP A 306 33.78 -57.77 -51.64
C ASP A 306 32.33 -58.19 -51.91
N GLY A 307 31.61 -57.42 -52.77
CA GLY A 307 30.49 -57.98 -53.54
C GLY A 307 29.43 -57.01 -54.10
N ASP A 308 29.68 -56.54 -55.32
CA ASP A 308 28.78 -56.12 -56.40
C ASP A 308 27.23 -56.02 -56.20
N GLY A 309 26.67 -54.91 -56.71
CA GLY A 309 25.43 -54.94 -57.51
C GLY A 309 24.09 -54.59 -56.83
N GLY A 310 23.56 -53.38 -57.12
CA GLY A 310 22.10 -53.21 -57.15
C GLY A 310 21.52 -51.87 -56.65
N ALA A 311 20.91 -51.14 -57.59
CA ALA A 311 19.77 -50.24 -57.43
C ALA A 311 19.81 -49.10 -56.38
N LYS A 312 19.83 -47.86 -56.88
CA LYS A 312 19.53 -46.64 -56.13
C LYS A 312 18.13 -46.72 -55.50
N PRO A 313 17.96 -46.55 -54.18
CA PRO A 313 16.63 -46.39 -53.61
C PRO A 313 16.09 -44.99 -53.88
N VAL A 314 14.84 -44.99 -54.28
CA VAL A 314 13.97 -43.84 -54.51
C VAL A 314 13.94 -42.95 -53.27
N LYS A 315 14.13 -41.64 -53.44
CA LYS A 315 13.95 -40.62 -52.40
C LYS A 315 12.49 -40.67 -51.91
N THR A 316 12.27 -41.19 -50.72
CA THR A 316 11.02 -41.00 -49.97
C THR A 316 10.83 -39.52 -49.61
N PRO A 317 9.59 -39.05 -49.48
CA PRO A 317 9.31 -37.66 -49.12
C PRO A 317 9.92 -37.33 -47.77
N LYS A 318 10.54 -36.15 -47.65
CA LYS A 318 11.12 -35.62 -46.41
C LYS A 318 10.16 -35.85 -45.25
N GLU A 319 10.60 -36.67 -44.30
CA GLU A 319 9.99 -36.84 -42.99
C GLU A 319 9.60 -35.47 -42.41
N SER A 320 8.37 -35.45 -41.90
CA SER A 320 7.88 -34.47 -40.94
C SER A 320 8.98 -34.10 -39.95
N LYS A 321 9.24 -32.79 -39.81
CA LYS A 321 10.14 -32.27 -38.76
C LYS A 321 9.79 -32.96 -37.44
N LYS A 322 10.72 -33.75 -36.90
CA LYS A 322 10.57 -34.35 -35.56
C LYS A 322 10.21 -33.23 -34.57
N PRO A 323 9.27 -33.47 -33.64
CA PRO A 323 8.90 -32.48 -32.64
C PRO A 323 10.16 -32.05 -31.90
N LYS A 324 10.26 -30.74 -31.64
CA LYS A 324 11.36 -30.15 -30.89
C LYS A 324 11.30 -30.79 -29.50
N TYR A 325 12.34 -31.51 -29.09
CA TYR A 325 12.46 -32.02 -27.73
C TYR A 325 12.38 -30.81 -26.79
N ILE A 326 11.32 -30.74 -25.98
CA ILE A 326 11.13 -29.73 -24.95
C ILE A 326 11.32 -30.49 -23.64
N ASP A 327 12.42 -30.18 -22.95
CA ASP A 327 12.66 -30.65 -21.60
C ASP A 327 11.49 -30.20 -20.70
N SER A 328 10.84 -31.16 -20.03
CA SER A 328 9.62 -30.91 -19.26
C SER A 328 9.91 -29.96 -18.09
N ASP A 329 11.04 -30.14 -17.41
CA ASP A 329 11.49 -29.31 -16.31
C ASP A 329 11.80 -27.86 -16.76
N GLU A 330 12.56 -27.68 -17.85
CA GLU A 330 12.82 -26.35 -18.43
C GLU A 330 11.51 -25.68 -18.87
N TYR A 331 10.56 -26.41 -19.46
CA TYR A 331 9.26 -25.89 -19.84
C TYR A 331 8.48 -25.36 -18.63
N TYR A 332 8.31 -26.16 -17.58
CA TYR A 332 7.55 -25.72 -16.41
C TYR A 332 8.24 -24.58 -15.65
N ARG A 333 9.57 -24.46 -15.74
CA ARG A 333 10.34 -23.35 -15.13
C ARG A 333 10.28 -22.05 -15.93
N THR A 334 10.21 -22.13 -17.26
CA THR A 334 10.33 -20.96 -18.15
C THR A 334 9.03 -20.55 -18.81
N ARG A 335 7.97 -21.38 -18.76
CA ARG A 335 6.69 -21.07 -19.38
C ARG A 335 6.10 -19.77 -18.81
N LEU A 336 5.69 -18.90 -19.71
CA LEU A 336 4.96 -17.70 -19.37
C LEU A 336 3.47 -18.04 -19.29
N PRO A 337 2.75 -17.43 -18.34
CA PRO A 337 1.30 -17.57 -18.30
C PRO A 337 0.67 -16.88 -19.52
N LEU A 338 -0.55 -17.30 -19.87
CA LEU A 338 -1.35 -16.70 -20.92
C LEU A 338 -1.60 -15.21 -20.63
N PRO A 339 -1.65 -14.35 -21.66
CA PRO A 339 -2.02 -12.95 -21.50
C PRO A 339 -3.39 -12.83 -20.83
N ILE A 340 -3.48 -11.97 -19.82
CA ILE A 340 -4.74 -11.70 -19.13
C ILE A 340 -5.58 -10.79 -20.04
N PRO A 341 -6.84 -11.16 -20.37
CA PRO A 341 -7.72 -10.28 -21.12
C PRO A 341 -7.91 -8.95 -20.40
N ILE A 342 -7.63 -7.85 -21.10
CA ILE A 342 -7.83 -6.49 -20.59
C ILE A 342 -9.26 -6.07 -20.93
N PRO A 343 -10.12 -5.76 -19.95
CA PRO A 343 -11.46 -5.27 -20.25
C PRO A 343 -11.41 -3.84 -20.78
N ASP A 344 -12.50 -3.40 -21.41
CA ASP A 344 -12.69 -1.99 -21.70
C ASP A 344 -12.66 -1.18 -20.40
N PHE A 345 -12.16 0.05 -20.48
CA PHE A 345 -12.15 0.95 -19.33
C PHE A 345 -13.57 1.37 -18.97
N THR A 346 -13.97 1.07 -17.73
CA THR A 346 -15.23 1.52 -17.15
C THR A 346 -14.95 2.48 -16.00
N PRO A 347 -15.42 3.74 -16.08
CA PRO A 347 -15.35 4.70 -14.99
C PRO A 347 -15.89 4.12 -13.68
N ARG A 348 -15.25 4.42 -12.56
CA ARG A 348 -15.78 4.05 -11.24
C ARG A 348 -17.00 4.92 -10.95
N GLU A 349 -18.03 4.31 -10.37
CA GLU A 349 -19.19 5.03 -9.88
C GLU A 349 -18.81 5.92 -8.69
N ASP A 350 -19.47 7.07 -8.58
CA ASP A 350 -19.31 7.94 -7.42
C ASP A 350 -19.97 7.26 -6.22
N LEU A 351 -19.16 6.95 -5.20
CA LEU A 351 -19.64 6.31 -3.99
C LEU A 351 -20.45 7.31 -3.13
N PRO A 352 -21.51 6.85 -2.44
CA PRO A 352 -22.15 7.65 -1.39
C PRO A 352 -21.10 8.07 -0.37
N ARG A 353 -20.96 9.39 -0.16
CA ARG A 353 -19.94 9.92 0.75
C ARG A 353 -20.31 9.58 2.20
N TYR A 354 -19.41 8.90 2.89
CA TYR A 354 -19.41 8.78 4.34
C TYR A 354 -19.50 10.18 4.95
N ASN A 355 -20.29 10.35 6.01
CA ASN A 355 -20.56 11.66 6.58
C ASN A 355 -20.16 11.69 8.03
N LEU A 356 -18.99 12.26 8.33
CA LEU A 356 -18.48 12.32 9.70
C LEU A 356 -19.30 13.26 10.59
N LYS A 357 -20.17 14.10 10.01
CA LYS A 357 -21.05 15.01 10.77
C LYS A 357 -22.25 14.33 11.41
N THR A 358 -22.63 13.14 10.96
CA THR A 358 -23.83 12.44 11.46
C THR A 358 -23.53 11.54 12.65
N PHE A 359 -22.27 11.49 13.10
CA PHE A 359 -21.87 10.71 14.25
C PHE A 359 -22.31 11.40 15.53
N THR A 360 -22.91 10.62 16.43
CA THR A 360 -23.22 11.06 17.78
C THR A 360 -22.03 10.85 18.73
N THR A 361 -21.00 10.16 18.26
CA THR A 361 -19.76 9.87 19.00
C THR A 361 -18.62 10.74 18.48
N PRO A 362 -17.72 11.22 19.36
CA PRO A 362 -16.53 11.94 18.95
C PRO A 362 -15.58 11.06 18.10
N LEU A 363 -14.71 11.71 17.33
CA LEU A 363 -13.60 11.04 16.64
C LEU A 363 -12.44 10.85 17.60
N GLN A 364 -11.92 9.62 17.70
CA GLN A 364 -10.71 9.33 18.46
C GLN A 364 -9.50 9.61 17.59
N VAL A 365 -8.59 10.48 18.05
CA VAL A 365 -7.41 10.89 17.26
C VAL A 365 -6.16 10.85 18.12
N ILE A 366 -5.14 10.17 17.61
CA ILE A 366 -3.78 10.26 18.13
C ILE A 366 -3.02 11.34 17.36
N VAL A 367 -2.44 12.28 18.11
CA VAL A 367 -1.54 13.30 17.56
C VAL A 367 -0.11 12.89 17.84
N LYS A 368 0.73 12.90 16.80
CA LYS A 368 2.18 12.69 16.88
C LYS A 368 2.87 13.80 16.10
N LEU A 369 3.85 14.46 16.73
CA LEU A 369 4.67 15.51 16.15
C LEU A 369 6.13 15.19 16.45
N ALA A 370 6.96 15.13 15.41
CA ALA A 370 8.39 14.94 15.54
C ALA A 370 9.11 15.90 14.59
N ASN A 371 10.32 16.32 14.98
CA ASN A 371 11.21 17.11 14.13
C ASN A 371 12.38 16.25 13.67
N ILE A 372 12.72 16.32 12.38
CA ILE A 372 13.89 15.62 11.83
C ILE A 372 15.03 16.65 11.70
N GLU A 373 16.11 16.44 12.44
CA GLU A 373 17.30 17.27 12.46
C GLU A 373 18.41 16.62 11.64
N LEU A 374 18.79 17.28 10.54
CA LEU A 374 19.91 16.88 9.70
C LEU A 374 21.08 17.84 9.94
N THR A 375 22.25 17.28 10.22
CA THR A 375 23.50 18.03 10.39
C THR A 375 24.49 17.68 9.27
N PRO A 376 25.56 18.46 9.05
CA PRO A 376 26.61 18.04 8.12
C PRO A 376 27.21 16.66 8.44
N GLU A 377 27.28 16.29 9.71
CA GLU A 377 27.77 14.99 10.20
C GLU A 377 26.75 13.87 9.98
N ASN A 378 25.46 14.18 10.09
CA ASN A 378 24.34 13.26 9.86
C ASN A 378 23.35 13.86 8.83
N PRO A 379 23.72 13.90 7.53
CA PRO A 379 23.00 14.68 6.52
C PRO A 379 21.78 13.97 5.92
N SER A 380 21.55 12.71 6.27
CA SER A 380 20.49 11.88 5.71
C SER A 380 19.74 11.15 6.81
N TYR A 381 18.41 11.06 6.66
CA TYR A 381 17.54 10.21 7.48
C TYR A 381 16.76 9.30 6.54
N TYR A 382 16.91 7.98 6.71
CA TYR A 382 16.31 6.98 5.81
C TYR A 382 14.85 6.63 6.17
N GLY A 383 14.30 7.24 7.21
CA GLY A 383 12.97 6.95 7.72
C GLY A 383 12.97 5.84 8.78
N GLY A 384 11.80 5.65 9.40
CA GLY A 384 11.54 4.54 10.32
C GLY A 384 11.18 3.25 9.59
N THR A 385 11.08 2.14 10.31
CA THR A 385 10.57 0.89 9.77
C THR A 385 9.07 0.98 9.50
N TRP A 386 8.59 0.43 8.40
CA TRP A 386 7.15 0.34 8.13
C TRP A 386 6.47 -0.59 9.13
N HIS A 387 5.44 -0.08 9.80
CA HIS A 387 4.57 -0.82 10.69
C HIS A 387 3.22 -0.12 10.80
N VAL A 388 2.20 -0.83 11.28
CA VAL A 388 0.94 -0.22 11.71
C VAL A 388 1.16 0.29 13.13
N GLU A 389 0.83 1.55 13.37
CA GLU A 389 0.93 2.20 14.68
C GLU A 389 -0.29 1.82 15.54
N GLY A 390 -0.09 1.62 16.84
CA GLY A 390 -1.14 1.27 17.79
C GLY A 390 -1.50 -0.23 17.84
N MET A 391 -2.41 -0.57 18.74
CA MET A 391 -2.97 -1.90 18.96
C MET A 391 -4.51 -1.83 18.85
N ALA A 392 -5.19 -2.95 19.06
CA ALA A 392 -6.65 -2.99 19.05
C ALA A 392 -7.27 -2.39 20.33
N ASN A 393 -6.47 -2.14 21.37
CA ASN A 393 -6.90 -1.47 22.60
C ASN A 393 -7.36 -0.04 22.36
N GLU A 394 -6.66 0.69 21.48
CA GLU A 394 -6.87 2.11 21.24
C GLU A 394 -8.22 2.40 20.56
N ASN A 395 -8.77 1.44 19.82
CA ASN A 395 -10.10 1.49 19.18
C ASN A 395 -10.36 2.77 18.34
N ILE A 396 -9.32 3.23 17.65
CA ILE A 396 -9.30 4.48 16.84
C ILE A 396 -10.09 4.35 15.53
#